data_AF-A0A0N4WSK3-F1
#
_entry.id   AF-A0A0N4WSK3-F1
#
_cell.length_a   1.000
_cell.length_b   1.000
_cell.length_c   1.000
_cell.angle_alpha   90.00
_cell.angle_beta   90.00
_cell.angle_gamma   90.00
#
_symmetry.space_group_name_H-M   'P 1'
#
loop_
_entity.id
_entity.type
_entity.pdbx_description
1 polymer ?
#
loop_
_entity_poly.entity_id
_entity_poly.type
_entity_poly.pdbx_seq_one_letter_code
_entity_poly.pdbx_strand_id
1 'polypeptide(L)'
;MDEVDVALHIEPLADAIKDLKEQLTSFAMTLSAKIDSLADILTRRSEILNQKMELLLERTQPRSNCVFCPIDDNKDCHPTGRCCRYPGRCCRYPDAVSRAVRANNLGLCNRCLQPRHNEECGILCTFCGRDHNVLLPQQVIPCKHLGKKKEVLSLPRRRRVHW
;
A
#
# COMPACT_ATOMS: atom_id res chain seq x y z
N MET A 1 70.77 31.94 -41.29
CA MET A 1 69.32 31.77 -41.48
C MET A 1 68.70 33.08 -41.08
N ASP A 2 68.07 33.76 -42.03
CA ASP A 2 67.51 35.08 -41.84
C ASP A 2 66.30 35.03 -40.91
N GLU A 3 66.15 36.07 -40.10
CA GLU A 3 65.05 36.32 -39.15
C GLU A 3 63.65 36.21 -39.81
N VAL A 4 63.60 36.43 -41.13
CA VAL A 4 62.41 36.34 -41.99
C VAL A 4 61.97 34.88 -42.21
N ASP A 5 62.91 33.93 -42.25
CA ASP A 5 62.66 32.50 -42.46
C ASP A 5 62.06 31.84 -41.20
N VAL A 6 62.41 32.39 -40.03
CA VAL A 6 61.89 31.98 -38.72
C VAL A 6 60.45 32.48 -38.52
N ALA A 7 60.13 33.70 -38.95
CA ALA A 7 58.78 34.25 -38.89
C ALA A 7 57.80 33.49 -39.81
N LEU A 8 58.25 33.12 -41.02
CA LEU A 8 57.45 32.36 -42.00
C LEU A 8 57.00 30.97 -41.52
N HIS A 9 57.71 30.37 -40.56
CA HIS A 9 57.42 29.01 -40.08
C HIS A 9 56.83 28.97 -38.67
N ILE A 10 57.11 29.95 -37.81
CA ILE A 10 56.64 29.94 -36.42
C ILE A 10 55.22 30.51 -36.28
N GLU A 11 54.85 31.55 -37.03
CA GLU A 11 53.50 32.14 -36.96
C GLU A 11 52.38 31.14 -37.34
N PRO A 12 52.50 30.37 -38.45
CA PRO A 12 51.48 29.36 -38.79
C PRO A 12 51.33 28.26 -37.75
N LEU A 13 52.43 27.93 -37.05
CA LEU A 13 52.41 26.93 -35.98
C LEU A 13 51.71 27.47 -34.73
N ALA A 14 51.95 28.73 -34.38
CA ALA A 14 51.28 29.39 -33.26
C ALA A 14 49.76 29.50 -33.50
N ASP A 15 49.36 29.86 -34.71
CA ASP A 15 47.94 29.90 -35.11
C ASP A 15 47.30 28.51 -35.07
N ALA A 16 47.96 27.48 -35.57
CA ALA A 16 47.46 26.10 -35.49
C ALA A 16 47.29 25.62 -34.04
N ILE A 17 48.22 25.96 -33.14
CA ILE A 17 48.12 25.66 -31.70
C ILE A 17 46.93 26.38 -31.07
N LYS A 18 46.71 27.64 -31.45
CA LYS A 18 45.57 28.44 -30.96
C LYS A 18 44.23 27.84 -31.44
N ASP A 19 44.12 27.49 -32.71
CA ASP A 19 42.94 26.83 -33.28
C ASP A 19 42.65 25.50 -32.59
N LEU A 20 43.68 24.68 -32.36
CA LEU A 20 43.54 23.41 -31.63
C LEU A 20 43.04 23.64 -30.20
N LYS A 21 43.53 24.67 -29.52
CA LYS A 21 43.06 25.02 -28.17
C LYS A 21 41.60 25.46 -28.18
N GLU A 22 41.19 26.24 -29.17
CA GLU A 22 39.79 26.69 -29.34
C GLU A 22 38.86 25.50 -29.65
N GLN A 23 39.29 24.57 -30.51
CA GLN A 23 38.56 23.33 -30.79
C GLN A 23 38.45 22.45 -29.54
N LEU A 24 39.53 22.28 -28.78
CA LEU A 24 39.53 21.47 -27.57
C LEU A 24 38.62 22.07 -26.48
N THR A 25 38.63 23.39 -26.31
CA THR A 25 37.74 24.07 -25.36
C THR A 25 36.27 23.96 -25.78
N SER A 26 35.96 24.16 -27.08
CA SER A 26 34.62 23.94 -27.62
C SER A 26 34.13 22.50 -27.43
N PHE A 27 35.01 21.53 -27.68
CA PHE A 27 34.73 20.11 -27.45
C PHE A 27 34.47 19.82 -25.97
N ALA A 28 35.31 20.33 -25.06
CA ALA A 28 35.14 20.13 -23.62
C ALA A 28 33.82 20.71 -23.10
N MET A 29 33.43 21.90 -23.58
CA MET A 29 32.14 22.52 -23.23
C MET A 29 30.97 21.67 -23.73
N THR A 30 31.05 21.19 -24.97
CA THR A 30 30.01 20.34 -25.57
C THR A 30 29.89 19.00 -24.83
N LEU A 31 31.02 18.41 -24.45
CA LEU A 31 31.05 17.15 -23.70
C LEU A 31 30.46 17.34 -22.30
N SER A 32 30.82 18.42 -21.60
CA SER A 32 30.29 18.73 -20.27
C SER A 32 28.77 18.88 -20.32
N ALA A 33 28.25 19.66 -21.28
CA ALA A 33 26.80 19.82 -21.46
C ALA A 33 26.08 18.48 -21.75
N LYS A 34 26.72 17.58 -22.51
CA LYS A 34 26.16 16.24 -22.76
C LYS A 34 26.17 15.38 -21.48
N ILE A 35 27.25 15.42 -20.70
CA ILE A 35 27.34 14.70 -19.43
C ILE A 35 26.26 15.18 -18.46
N ASP A 36 26.08 16.49 -18.33
CA ASP A 36 25.05 17.08 -17.47
C ASP A 36 23.65 16.63 -17.92
N SER A 37 23.39 16.66 -19.23
CA SER A 37 22.11 16.19 -19.77
C SER A 37 21.84 14.70 -19.49
N LEU A 38 22.88 13.86 -19.52
CA LEU A 38 22.77 12.44 -19.19
C LEU A 38 22.55 12.23 -17.69
N ALA A 39 23.26 12.99 -16.85
CA ALA A 39 23.08 12.96 -15.40
C ALA A 39 21.64 13.34 -15.01
N ASP A 40 21.08 14.37 -15.63
CA ASP A 40 19.69 14.80 -15.42
C ASP A 40 18.68 13.71 -15.84
N ILE A 41 18.88 13.09 -17.00
CA ILE A 41 18.01 12.01 -17.49
C ILE A 41 18.05 10.81 -16.53
N LEU A 42 19.25 10.43 -16.06
CA LEU A 42 19.42 9.30 -15.14
C LEU A 42 18.80 9.60 -13.77
N THR A 43 18.98 10.81 -13.25
CA THR A 43 18.40 11.24 -11.97
C THR A 43 16.88 11.18 -12.03
N ARG A 44 16.26 11.78 -13.06
CA ARG A 44 14.80 11.72 -13.25
C ARG A 44 14.27 10.29 -13.39
N ARG A 45 14.99 9.43 -14.13
CA ARG A 45 14.60 8.02 -14.25
C ARG A 45 14.69 7.28 -12.92
N SER A 46 15.74 7.56 -12.12
CA SER A 46 15.89 6.99 -10.79
C SER A 46 14.73 7.40 -9.86
N GLU A 47 14.36 8.68 -9.85
CA GLU A 47 13.23 9.19 -9.07
C GLU A 47 11.91 8.51 -9.45
N ILE A 48 11.64 8.37 -10.76
CA ILE A 48 10.43 7.69 -11.25
C ILE A 48 10.40 6.22 -10.81
N LEU A 49 11.54 5.53 -10.86
CA LEU A 49 11.61 4.13 -10.42
C LEU A 49 11.39 4.00 -8.91
N ASN A 50 11.99 4.89 -8.12
CA ASN A 50 11.79 4.92 -6.67
C ASN A 50 10.31 5.16 -6.31
N GLN A 51 9.64 6.10 -6.97
CA GLN A 51 8.21 6.34 -6.78
C GLN A 51 7.36 5.11 -7.13
N LYS A 52 7.67 4.43 -8.23
CA LYS A 52 6.97 3.19 -8.61
C LYS A 52 7.21 2.06 -7.61
N MET A 53 8.43 1.95 -7.08
CA MET A 53 8.79 0.95 -6.09
C MET A 53 8.03 1.18 -4.78
N GLU A 54 7.97 2.42 -4.29
CA GLU A 54 7.19 2.79 -3.11
C GLU A 54 5.72 2.43 -3.26
N LEU A 55 5.14 2.77 -4.42
CA LEU A 55 3.76 2.43 -4.77
C LEU A 55 3.48 0.92 -4.85
N LEU A 56 4.48 0.11 -5.17
CA LEU A 56 4.36 -1.35 -5.16
C LEU A 56 4.46 -1.89 -3.73
N LEU A 57 5.37 -1.35 -2.91
CA LEU A 57 5.50 -1.72 -1.50
C LEU A 57 4.21 -1.45 -0.73
N GLU A 58 3.59 -0.28 -0.93
CA GLU A 58 2.30 0.07 -0.30
C GLU A 58 1.18 -0.92 -0.70
N ARG A 59 1.10 -1.27 -1.98
CA ARG A 59 0.05 -2.16 -2.50
C ARG A 59 0.26 -3.63 -2.13
N THR A 60 1.51 -4.05 -2.00
CA THR A 60 1.87 -5.44 -1.70
C THR A 60 2.00 -5.70 -0.20
N GLN A 61 1.84 -4.67 0.64
CA GLN A 61 1.87 -4.84 2.08
C GLN A 61 0.86 -5.90 2.48
N PRO A 62 1.31 -7.01 3.12
CA PRO A 62 0.40 -8.08 3.52
C PRO A 62 -0.65 -7.49 4.45
N ARG A 63 -1.91 -7.76 4.15
CA ARG A 63 -3.04 -7.34 4.98
C ARG A 63 -3.74 -8.58 5.50
N SER A 64 -4.08 -8.58 6.78
CA SER A 64 -4.91 -9.64 7.34
C SER A 64 -6.34 -9.52 6.79
N ASN A 65 -6.90 -10.62 6.29
CA ASN A 65 -8.33 -10.71 5.91
C ASN A 65 -9.29 -10.40 7.08
N CYS A 66 -8.79 -10.49 8.31
CA CYS A 66 -9.51 -10.15 9.53
C CYS A 66 -9.00 -8.82 10.09
N VAL A 67 -9.89 -7.84 10.20
CA VAL A 67 -9.55 -6.50 10.74
C VAL A 67 -9.11 -6.55 12.22
N PHE A 68 -9.46 -7.62 12.94
CA PHE A 68 -9.16 -7.76 14.37
C PHE A 68 -7.84 -8.50 14.64
N CYS A 69 -7.53 -9.53 13.84
CA CYS A 69 -6.31 -10.34 14.01
C CYS A 69 -5.16 -9.73 13.18
N PRO A 70 -3.93 -9.60 13.73
CA PRO A 70 -2.75 -9.30 12.92
C PRO A 70 -2.46 -10.43 11.93
N ILE A 71 -1.58 -10.16 10.96
CA ILE A 71 -1.23 -11.11 9.88
C ILE A 71 -0.73 -12.43 10.44
N ASP A 72 0.14 -12.40 11.47
CA ASP A 72 0.73 -13.59 12.09
C ASP A 72 -0.30 -14.51 12.78
N ASP A 73 -1.39 -13.92 13.26
CA ASP A 73 -2.47 -14.65 13.92
C ASP A 73 -3.55 -15.12 12.94
N ASN A 74 -3.62 -14.54 11.75
CA ASN A 74 -4.59 -14.88 10.72
C ASN A 74 -4.11 -16.03 9.82
N LYS A 75 -3.58 -17.10 10.42
CA LYS A 75 -2.99 -18.25 9.71
C LYS A 75 -4.00 -19.00 8.82
N ASP A 76 -5.27 -18.94 9.19
CA ASP A 76 -6.38 -19.57 8.48
C ASP A 76 -7.08 -18.62 7.48
N CYS A 77 -6.53 -17.42 7.27
CA CYS A 77 -7.01 -16.43 6.31
C CYS A 77 -8.51 -16.09 6.46
N HIS A 78 -9.06 -16.16 7.67
CA HIS A 78 -10.49 -15.97 7.89
C HIS A 78 -10.90 -14.50 7.70
N PRO A 79 -12.10 -14.23 7.17
CA PRO A 79 -12.64 -12.88 7.10
C PRO A 79 -13.09 -12.41 8.49
N THR A 80 -13.14 -11.09 8.70
CA THR A 80 -13.54 -10.43 9.95
C THR A 80 -14.80 -11.01 10.60
N GLY A 81 -15.86 -11.30 9.82
CA GLY A 81 -17.12 -11.85 10.34
C GLY A 81 -17.07 -13.33 10.81
N ARG A 82 -15.96 -14.04 10.54
CA ARG A 82 -15.71 -15.42 10.98
C ARG A 82 -14.66 -15.54 12.07
N CYS A 83 -14.04 -14.41 12.46
CA CYS A 83 -13.19 -14.33 13.64
C CYS A 83 -14.01 -14.86 14.83
N CYS A 84 -13.60 -15.99 15.39
CA CYS A 84 -14.21 -16.67 16.53
C CYS A 84 -15.48 -17.53 16.33
N ARG A 85 -15.81 -18.02 15.12
CA ARG A 85 -17.00 -18.91 14.95
C ARG A 85 -16.74 -20.41 15.18
N TYR A 86 -15.49 -20.89 15.21
CA TYR A 86 -15.20 -22.33 15.38
C TYR A 86 -13.93 -22.58 16.20
N PRO A 87 -13.91 -23.64 17.04
CA PRO A 87 -12.69 -24.10 17.69
C PRO A 87 -11.67 -24.53 16.62
N GLY A 88 -10.46 -23.96 16.66
CA GLY A 88 -9.39 -24.17 15.67
C GLY A 88 -9.05 -22.96 14.77
N ARG A 89 -9.63 -21.77 15.01
CA ARG A 89 -9.26 -20.49 14.35
C ARG A 89 -8.69 -19.48 15.35
N CYS A 90 -8.28 -18.29 14.88
CA CYS A 90 -8.00 -17.12 15.74
C CYS A 90 -9.20 -16.88 16.68
N CYS A 91 -9.05 -17.26 17.96
CA CYS A 91 -10.06 -17.17 19.02
C CYS A 91 -9.84 -15.94 19.94
N ARG A 92 -9.08 -14.93 19.50
CA ARG A 92 -8.66 -13.82 20.38
C ARG A 92 -9.80 -12.89 20.83
N TYR A 93 -10.86 -12.74 20.03
CA TYR A 93 -11.92 -11.75 20.30
C TYR A 93 -13.33 -12.36 20.13
N PRO A 94 -13.70 -13.35 20.98
CA PRO A 94 -14.93 -14.12 20.82
C PRO A 94 -16.19 -13.32 21.13
N ASP A 95 -16.12 -12.43 22.12
CA ASP A 95 -17.24 -11.60 22.52
C ASP A 95 -17.21 -10.24 21.79
N ALA A 96 -18.38 -9.59 21.76
CA ALA A 96 -18.53 -8.31 21.09
C ALA A 96 -17.72 -7.21 21.78
N VAL A 97 -17.62 -7.23 23.11
CA VAL A 97 -16.90 -6.20 23.90
C VAL A 97 -15.42 -6.21 23.55
N SER A 98 -14.78 -7.38 23.52
CA SER A 98 -13.38 -7.54 23.10
C SER A 98 -13.14 -7.04 21.67
N ARG A 99 -14.09 -7.24 20.75
CA ARG A 99 -14.01 -6.67 19.38
C ARG A 99 -14.13 -5.16 19.37
N ALA A 100 -14.95 -4.58 20.26
CA ALA A 100 -15.10 -3.12 20.38
C ALA A 100 -13.82 -2.48 20.93
N VAL A 101 -13.26 -3.07 21.98
CA VAL A 101 -11.98 -2.63 22.56
C VAL A 101 -10.88 -2.72 21.50
N ARG A 102 -10.82 -3.82 20.75
CA ARG A 102 -9.86 -3.97 19.66
C ARG A 102 -10.08 -2.94 18.55
N ALA A 103 -11.31 -2.70 18.12
CA ALA A 103 -11.64 -1.68 17.12
C ALA A 103 -11.22 -0.28 17.59
N ASN A 104 -11.46 0.05 18.85
CA ASN A 104 -11.04 1.32 19.45
C ASN A 104 -9.51 1.45 19.50
N ASN A 105 -8.82 0.40 19.93
CA ASN A 105 -7.34 0.38 19.97
C ASN A 105 -6.71 0.48 18.58
N LEU A 106 -7.39 -0.02 17.55
CA LEU A 106 -7.00 0.12 16.15
C LEU A 106 -7.44 1.44 15.52
N GLY A 107 -8.12 2.32 16.28
CA GLY A 107 -8.62 3.59 15.77
C GLY A 107 -9.61 3.41 14.62
N LEU A 108 -10.50 2.42 14.71
CA LEU A 108 -11.52 2.14 13.70
C LEU A 108 -12.86 2.80 14.05
N CYS A 109 -13.65 3.09 13.02
CA CYS A 109 -15.03 3.50 13.18
C CYS A 109 -15.91 2.34 13.66
N ASN A 110 -16.72 2.58 14.70
CA ASN A 110 -17.62 1.59 15.29
C ASN A 110 -18.82 1.21 14.40
N ARG A 111 -19.03 1.88 13.26
CA ARG A 111 -20.09 1.55 12.31
C ARG A 111 -19.54 0.79 11.09
N CYS A 112 -18.51 1.32 10.42
CA CYS A 112 -17.99 0.75 9.17
C CYS A 112 -16.72 -0.09 9.32
N LEU A 113 -16.05 -0.09 10.48
CA LEU A 113 -14.75 -0.74 10.74
C LEU A 113 -13.61 -0.27 9.80
N GLN A 114 -13.77 0.88 9.15
CA GLN A 114 -12.69 1.59 8.45
C GLN A 114 -11.90 2.45 9.44
N PRO A 115 -10.73 3.01 9.05
CA PRO A 115 -10.04 4.01 9.85
C PRO A 115 -11.00 5.10 10.35
N ARG A 116 -10.82 5.52 11.60
CA ARG A 116 -11.68 6.50 12.24
C ARG A 116 -11.70 7.78 11.42
N HIS A 117 -12.91 8.25 11.14
CA HIS A 117 -13.18 9.42 10.35
C HIS A 117 -13.97 10.44 11.17
N ASN A 118 -13.83 11.72 10.85
CA ASN A 118 -14.47 12.82 11.58
C ASN A 118 -15.91 13.09 11.09
N GLU A 119 -16.28 12.58 9.93
CA GLU A 119 -17.61 12.72 9.34
C GLU A 119 -18.62 11.73 9.95
N GLU A 120 -19.91 12.06 9.84
CA GLU A 120 -20.97 11.15 10.29
C GLU A 120 -20.96 9.87 9.44
N CYS A 121 -20.76 8.73 10.09
CA CYS A 121 -20.72 7.45 9.38
C CYS A 121 -22.13 7.07 8.91
N GLY A 122 -22.38 7.18 7.60
CA GLY A 122 -23.65 6.80 6.97
C GLY A 122 -23.92 5.29 6.87
N ILE A 123 -23.04 4.45 7.43
CA ILE A 123 -23.24 2.99 7.41
C ILE A 123 -24.26 2.58 8.47
N LEU A 124 -25.35 1.97 7.98
CA LEU A 124 -26.41 1.38 8.79
C LEU A 124 -26.28 -0.15 8.84
N CYS A 125 -26.75 -0.74 9.94
CA CYS A 125 -26.79 -2.18 10.13
C CYS A 125 -27.73 -2.82 9.10
N THR A 126 -27.21 -3.75 8.29
CA THR A 126 -27.97 -4.46 7.25
C THR A 126 -29.15 -5.27 7.79
N PHE A 127 -29.15 -5.62 9.09
CA PHE A 127 -30.20 -6.45 9.69
C PHE A 127 -31.34 -5.66 10.33
N CYS A 128 -31.11 -4.42 10.77
CA CYS A 128 -32.12 -3.65 11.51
C CYS A 128 -32.13 -2.15 11.20
N GLY A 129 -31.30 -1.69 10.25
CA GLY A 129 -31.31 -0.32 9.74
C GLY A 129 -30.79 0.74 10.70
N ARG A 130 -30.21 0.35 11.86
CA ARG A 130 -29.71 1.29 12.88
C ARG A 130 -28.22 1.54 12.74
N ASP A 131 -27.74 2.56 13.43
CA ASP A 131 -26.40 3.14 13.32
C ASP A 131 -25.31 2.37 14.12
N HIS A 132 -25.20 1.06 13.89
CA HIS A 132 -24.17 0.22 14.53
C HIS A 132 -23.61 -0.87 13.60
N ASN A 133 -22.44 -1.39 13.94
CA ASN A 133 -21.89 -2.59 13.34
C ASN A 133 -22.37 -3.86 14.05
N VAL A 134 -22.83 -4.87 13.29
CA VAL A 134 -23.34 -6.15 13.82
C VAL A 134 -22.29 -6.97 14.60
N LEU A 135 -21.00 -6.71 14.35
CA LEU A 135 -19.90 -7.40 15.03
C LEU A 135 -19.57 -6.79 16.39
N LEU A 136 -19.99 -5.54 16.64
CA LEU A 136 -19.68 -4.79 17.84
C LEU A 136 -20.87 -4.77 18.81
N PRO A 137 -20.63 -4.52 20.12
CA PRO A 137 -21.69 -4.48 21.10
C PRO A 137 -22.52 -3.23 20.84
N GLN A 138 -23.83 -3.35 21.03
CA GLN A 138 -24.73 -2.22 20.93
C GLN A 138 -24.86 -1.55 22.29
N GLN A 139 -24.84 -0.23 22.30
CA GLN A 139 -24.96 0.56 23.53
C GLN A 139 -26.40 0.60 24.07
N VAL A 140 -27.43 0.30 23.26
CA VAL A 140 -28.83 0.63 23.64
C VAL A 140 -29.85 -0.49 23.38
N ILE A 141 -29.80 -1.23 22.25
CA ILE A 141 -30.83 -2.25 21.94
C ILE A 141 -30.23 -3.41 21.12
N PRO A 142 -30.40 -4.68 21.54
CA PRO A 142 -29.96 -5.87 20.81
C PRO A 142 -30.51 -5.94 19.37
N CYS A 143 -29.64 -6.13 18.38
CA CYS A 143 -30.02 -6.52 17.03
C CYS A 143 -30.59 -7.94 17.14
N LYS A 144 -31.84 -8.12 16.73
CA LYS A 144 -32.63 -9.37 16.88
C LYS A 144 -31.98 -10.63 16.26
N HIS A 145 -30.83 -10.50 15.59
CA HIS A 145 -30.04 -11.61 15.06
C HIS A 145 -29.02 -12.21 16.04
N LEU A 146 -28.53 -11.47 17.04
CA LEU A 146 -27.54 -11.98 17.99
C LEU A 146 -28.12 -13.00 18.99
N GLY A 147 -29.45 -13.12 19.07
CA GLY A 147 -30.16 -14.02 20.00
C GLY A 147 -30.69 -15.32 19.40
N LYS A 148 -30.64 -15.54 18.07
CA LYS A 148 -31.09 -16.81 17.49
C LYS A 148 -29.93 -17.82 17.51
N LYS A 149 -29.65 -18.40 18.68
CA LYS A 149 -29.16 -19.78 18.71
C LYS A 149 -30.17 -20.57 17.85
N LYS A 150 -29.72 -21.14 16.73
CA LYS A 150 -30.53 -22.12 16.01
C LYS A 150 -30.77 -23.25 17.01
N GLU A 151 -31.94 -23.28 17.64
CA GLU A 151 -32.50 -24.56 18.06
C GLU A 151 -32.50 -25.41 16.80
N VAL A 152 -31.59 -26.38 16.78
CA VAL A 152 -31.62 -27.47 15.82
C VAL A 152 -32.91 -28.20 16.13
N LEU A 153 -34.02 -27.79 15.51
CA LEU A 153 -35.21 -28.63 15.42
C LEU A 153 -34.75 -29.91 14.73
N SER A 154 -34.63 -30.96 15.52
CA SER A 154 -34.49 -32.34 15.11
C SER A 154 -35.68 -32.69 14.20
N LEU A 155 -35.51 -32.52 12.89
CA LEU A 155 -36.43 -33.05 11.90
C LEU A 155 -36.25 -34.58 11.83
N PRO A 156 -37.34 -35.37 11.85
CA PRO A 156 -37.26 -36.81 11.84
C PRO A 156 -36.69 -37.31 10.51
N ARG A 157 -35.73 -38.24 10.59
CA ARG A 157 -35.12 -38.95 9.46
C ARG A 157 -36.23 -39.58 8.60
N ARG A 158 -36.55 -39.00 7.43
CA ARG A 158 -37.35 -39.69 6.42
C ARG A 158 -36.56 -40.88 5.89
N ARG A 159 -37.13 -42.08 6.06
CA ARG A 159 -36.64 -43.34 5.50
C ARG A 159 -36.54 -43.20 3.98
N ARG A 160 -35.37 -43.55 3.45
CA ARG A 160 -35.11 -43.68 2.02
C ARG A 160 -35.73 -45.00 1.58
N VAL A 161 -36.79 -44.96 0.78
CA VAL A 161 -37.37 -46.15 0.13
C VAL A 161 -36.58 -46.37 -1.16
N HIS A 162 -36.02 -47.58 -1.29
CA HIS A 162 -35.38 -48.06 -2.51
C HIS A 162 -36.44 -48.35 -3.58
N TRP A 163 -36.20 -47.86 -4.79
CA TRP A 163 -36.51 -48.53 -6.05
C TRP A 163 -35.38 -48.22 -7.02
#